data_AF-A0A8T5HUA3-F1
#
_entry.id   AF-A0A8T5HUA3-F1
#
_cell.length_a   1.000
_cell.length_b   1.000
_cell.length_c   1.000
_cell.angle_alpha   90.00
_cell.angle_beta   90.00
_cell.angle_gamma   90.00
#
_symmetry.space_group_name_H-M   'P 1'
#
loop_
_entity.id
_entity.type
_entity.pdbx_description
1 polymer ?
#
loop_
_entity_poly.entity_id
_entity_poly.type
_entity_poly.pdbx_seq_one_letter_code
_entity_poly.pdbx_strand_id
1 'polypeptide(L)'
;MPKPDHYLFVVDTDMHAGYFERELCAYITGSFGEDQVGETEAQKAEEEALELTSELEKIIEFVPSRDNCLRPCEIFPNQNYGTNREGKAMKVTDVNKNQLTFPANTSVAIYFSSIPSPQAIKTMKERAITVASEGIGRHNVFPEIEGFRLLEQHTTYNELKMPSSN
;
A
#
# COMPACT_ATOMS: atom_id res chain seq x y z
N MET A 1 -8.24 -23.77 2.43
CA MET A 1 -6.94 -23.12 2.20
C MET A 1 -6.40 -22.67 3.55
N PRO A 2 -5.07 -22.59 3.75
CA PRO A 2 -4.53 -21.97 4.96
C PRO A 2 -5.03 -20.53 5.10
N LYS A 3 -5.13 -20.03 6.33
CA LYS A 3 -5.45 -18.62 6.58
C LYS A 3 -4.30 -17.78 5.98
N PRO A 4 -4.59 -16.70 5.23
CA PRO A 4 -3.55 -15.79 4.77
C PRO A 4 -2.84 -15.12 5.94
N ASP A 5 -1.59 -14.73 5.72
CA ASP A 5 -0.81 -13.94 6.68
C ASP A 5 -1.43 -12.55 6.83
N HIS A 6 -1.79 -11.93 5.71
CA HIS A 6 -2.35 -10.58 5.61
C HIS A 6 -3.39 -10.48 4.50
N TYR A 7 -4.31 -9.53 4.64
CA TYR A 7 -5.14 -9.00 3.56
C TYR A 7 -4.64 -7.62 3.18
N LEU A 8 -4.48 -7.36 1.88
CA LEU A 8 -3.92 -6.11 1.39
C LEU A 8 -4.98 -5.34 0.59
N PHE A 9 -5.32 -4.13 1.03
CA PHE A 9 -6.01 -3.16 0.19
C PHE A 9 -4.95 -2.37 -0.58
N VAL A 10 -4.92 -2.55 -1.90
CA VAL A 10 -3.92 -1.93 -2.76
C VAL A 10 -4.55 -0.82 -3.58
N VAL A 11 -3.95 0.36 -3.51
CA VAL A 11 -4.30 1.53 -4.31
C VAL A 11 -3.29 1.65 -5.44
N ASP A 12 -3.75 1.47 -6.68
CA ASP A 12 -2.91 1.57 -7.87
C ASP A 12 -2.86 3.01 -8.36
N THR A 13 -1.64 3.51 -8.58
CA THR A 13 -1.39 4.88 -9.06
C THR A 13 -0.42 4.92 -10.23
N ASP A 14 -0.33 6.08 -10.87
CA ASP A 14 0.50 6.34 -12.04
C ASP A 14 1.94 6.78 -11.71
N MET A 15 2.26 7.01 -10.43
CA MET A 15 3.56 7.56 -10.01
C MET A 15 4.19 6.79 -8.83
N HIS A 16 5.46 7.07 -8.55
CA HIS A 16 6.18 6.34 -7.50
C HIS A 16 5.53 6.55 -6.13
N ALA A 17 5.07 5.46 -5.52
CA ALA A 17 4.29 5.48 -4.30
C ALA A 17 5.06 6.03 -3.09
N GLY A 18 6.39 5.91 -3.08
CA GLY A 18 7.27 6.35 -1.98
C GLY A 18 7.26 7.86 -1.69
N TYR A 19 6.53 8.64 -2.49
CA TYR A 19 6.36 10.07 -2.28
C TYR A 19 5.15 10.41 -1.40
N PHE A 20 4.21 9.48 -1.19
CA PHE A 20 2.91 9.78 -0.58
C PHE A 20 2.26 8.59 0.15
N GLU A 21 2.88 7.41 0.18
CA GLU A 21 2.29 6.17 0.67
C GLU A 21 1.82 6.26 2.13
N ARG A 22 2.62 6.92 2.98
CA ARG A 22 2.35 7.04 4.41
C ARG A 22 1.19 7.99 4.68
N GLU A 23 1.21 9.16 4.07
CA GLU A 23 0.14 10.15 4.18
C GLU A 23 -1.16 9.66 3.54
N LEU A 24 -1.10 8.95 2.42
CA LEU A 24 -2.27 8.32 1.81
C LEU A 24 -2.88 7.26 2.74
N CYS A 25 -2.05 6.37 3.30
CA CYS A 25 -2.52 5.35 4.25
C CYS A 25 -3.17 6.01 5.46
N ALA A 26 -2.53 7.02 6.04
CA ALA A 26 -3.05 7.73 7.20
C ALA A 26 -4.37 8.43 6.91
N TYR A 27 -4.50 9.11 5.77
CA TYR A 27 -5.77 9.73 5.40
C TYR A 27 -6.86 8.70 5.09
N ILE A 28 -6.54 7.55 4.52
CA ILE A 28 -7.55 6.51 4.22
C ILE A 28 -8.06 5.85 5.50
N THR A 29 -7.16 5.61 6.47
CA THR A 29 -7.42 4.67 7.57
C THR A 29 -7.47 5.29 8.96
N GLY A 30 -6.94 6.49 9.14
CA GLY A 30 -6.66 7.04 10.47
C GLY A 30 -5.44 6.44 11.16
N SER A 31 -4.68 5.53 10.50
CA SER A 31 -3.51 4.86 11.08
C SER A 31 -2.22 5.22 10.36
N PHE A 32 -1.16 5.45 11.15
CA PHE A 32 0.17 5.81 10.68
C PHE A 32 1.25 5.03 11.45
N GLY A 33 2.48 5.02 10.94
CA GLY A 33 3.59 4.24 11.50
C GLY A 33 4.32 4.89 12.67
N GLU A 34 5.34 4.19 13.19
CA GLU A 34 6.18 4.68 14.30
C GLU A 34 6.98 5.96 13.97
N ASP A 35 7.17 6.25 12.68
CA ASP A 35 7.85 7.46 12.20
C ASP A 35 6.98 8.72 12.25
N GLN A 36 5.72 8.59 12.66
CA GLN A 36 4.72 9.65 12.79
C GLN A 36 4.40 10.40 11.48
N VAL A 37 4.82 9.86 10.34
CA VAL A 37 4.46 10.44 9.04
C VAL A 37 3.02 10.08 8.73
N GLY A 38 2.19 11.10 8.49
CA GLY A 38 0.75 10.94 8.30
C GLY A 38 -0.09 11.32 9.52
N GLU A 39 0.49 11.74 10.65
CA GLU A 39 -0.27 12.09 11.86
C GLU A 39 -1.37 13.14 11.58
N THR A 40 -1.05 14.18 10.81
CA THR A 40 -2.02 15.22 10.44
C THR A 40 -3.14 14.66 9.57
N GLU A 41 -2.82 13.77 8.64
CA GLU A 41 -3.77 13.10 7.76
C GLU A 41 -4.67 12.14 8.53
N ALA A 42 -4.12 11.43 9.52
CA ALA A 42 -4.88 10.55 10.40
C ALA A 42 -5.87 11.31 11.27
N GLN A 43 -5.47 12.46 11.83
CA GLN A 43 -6.36 13.34 12.59
C GLN A 43 -7.54 13.82 11.74
N LYS A 44 -7.29 14.28 10.51
CA LYS A 44 -8.37 14.63 9.56
C LYS A 44 -9.29 13.44 9.29
N ALA A 45 -8.71 12.25 9.13
CA ALA A 45 -9.50 11.05 8.87
C ALA A 45 -10.46 10.69 10.01
N GLU A 46 -9.99 10.83 11.25
CA GLU A 46 -10.79 10.63 12.45
C GLU A 46 -11.89 11.69 12.58
N GLU A 47 -11.58 12.96 12.33
CA GLU A 47 -12.56 14.06 12.34
C GLU A 47 -13.68 13.87 11.31
N GLU A 48 -13.33 13.38 10.12
CA GLU A 48 -14.28 13.15 9.02
C GLU A 48 -15.10 11.87 9.19
N ALA A 49 -14.52 10.81 9.78
CA ALA A 49 -15.13 9.48 9.78
C ALA A 49 -14.68 8.61 10.98
N LEU A 50 -14.85 9.10 12.20
CA LEU A 50 -14.48 8.41 13.44
C LEU A 50 -14.95 6.94 13.51
N GLU A 51 -16.17 6.64 13.06
CA GLU A 51 -16.69 5.27 13.08
C GLU A 51 -15.89 4.33 12.17
N LEU A 52 -15.47 4.82 10.99
CA LEU A 52 -14.66 4.07 10.04
C LEU A 52 -13.25 3.84 10.60
N THR A 53 -12.59 4.89 11.09
CA THR A 53 -11.22 4.78 11.61
C THR A 53 -11.18 3.83 12.80
N SER A 54 -12.20 3.90 13.68
CA SER A 54 -12.37 2.97 14.81
C SER A 54 -12.66 1.51 14.38
N GLU A 55 -13.33 1.30 13.23
CA GLU A 55 -13.52 -0.03 12.65
C GLU A 55 -12.18 -0.58 12.13
N LEU A 56 -11.46 0.25 11.36
CA LEU A 56 -10.22 -0.14 10.70
C LEU A 56 -9.07 -0.38 11.70
N GLU A 57 -8.97 0.44 12.75
CA GLU A 57 -7.95 0.30 13.81
C GLU A 57 -7.90 -1.13 14.38
N LYS A 58 -9.06 -1.78 14.52
CA LYS A 58 -9.16 -3.14 15.08
C LYS A 58 -8.56 -4.21 14.20
N ILE A 59 -8.39 -3.93 12.91
CA ILE A 59 -7.99 -4.91 11.91
C ILE A 59 -6.72 -4.51 11.17
N ILE A 60 -6.23 -3.28 11.30
CA ILE A 60 -4.96 -2.84 10.70
C ILE A 60 -3.78 -3.61 11.30
N GLU A 61 -2.84 -3.98 10.44
CA GLU A 61 -1.62 -4.67 10.83
C GLU A 61 -0.41 -3.82 10.54
N PHE A 62 0.50 -3.76 11.51
CA PHE A 62 1.79 -3.08 11.37
C PHE A 62 2.83 -4.09 10.93
N VAL A 63 3.39 -3.87 9.73
CA VAL A 63 4.43 -4.72 9.16
C VAL A 63 5.78 -4.00 9.19
N PRO A 64 6.90 -4.73 9.34
CA PRO A 64 8.22 -4.14 9.26
C PRO A 64 8.48 -3.65 7.84
N SER A 65 8.72 -2.36 7.69
CA SER A 65 9.13 -1.76 6.42
C SER A 65 10.65 -1.87 6.20
N ARG A 66 11.13 -1.45 5.02
CA ARG A 66 12.53 -1.62 4.58
C ARG A 66 13.57 -1.01 5.51
N ASP A 67 13.23 0.08 6.20
CA ASP A 67 14.07 0.77 7.19
C ASP A 67 13.83 0.26 8.63
N ASN A 68 13.14 -0.87 8.78
CA ASN A 68 12.79 -1.52 10.05
C ASN A 68 11.87 -0.66 10.94
N CYS A 69 11.16 0.31 10.36
CA CYS A 69 10.06 1.02 11.02
C CYS A 69 8.77 0.22 10.85
N LEU A 70 7.98 0.06 11.93
CA LEU A 70 6.67 -0.57 11.84
C LEU A 70 5.64 0.39 11.26
N ARG A 71 4.99 -0.02 10.17
CA ARG A 71 4.01 0.81 9.44
C ARG A 71 2.84 -0.05 8.95
N PRO A 72 1.64 0.53 8.80
CA PRO A 72 0.47 -0.19 8.27
C PRO A 72 0.45 -0.31 6.75
N CYS A 73 1.44 0.24 6.05
CA CYS A 73 1.52 0.24 4.60
C CYS A 73 2.94 0.10 4.06
N GLU A 74 3.04 -0.27 2.78
CA GLU A 74 4.27 -0.23 2.00
C GLU A 74 4.04 0.20 0.56
N ILE A 75 5.12 0.59 -0.12
CA ILE A 75 5.12 0.73 -1.57
C ILE A 75 5.00 -0.65 -2.22
N PHE A 76 4.12 -0.79 -3.20
CA PHE A 76 3.74 -2.08 -3.77
C PHE A 76 3.81 -2.07 -5.31
N PRO A 77 4.12 -3.21 -5.96
CA PRO A 77 4.15 -3.28 -7.41
C PRO A 77 2.78 -3.04 -8.07
N ASN A 78 2.74 -2.18 -9.09
CA ASN A 78 1.60 -2.03 -10.00
C ASN A 78 1.81 -2.92 -11.23
N GLN A 79 0.88 -3.82 -11.52
CA GLN A 79 0.97 -4.75 -12.66
C GLN A 79 0.96 -4.05 -14.03
N ASN A 80 0.48 -2.81 -14.08
CA ASN A 80 0.44 -2.00 -15.31
C ASN A 80 1.76 -1.28 -15.56
N TYR A 81 2.72 -1.31 -14.64
CA TYR A 81 3.98 -0.58 -14.75
C TYR A 81 5.17 -1.51 -14.55
N GLY A 82 6.27 -1.17 -15.21
CA GLY A 82 7.56 -1.80 -15.00
C GLY A 82 8.68 -0.77 -15.04
N THR A 83 9.84 -1.15 -14.54
CA THR A 83 11.02 -0.30 -14.41
C THR A 83 12.11 -0.83 -15.33
N ASN A 84 12.70 0.07 -16.12
CA ASN A 84 13.83 -0.28 -16.98
C ASN A 84 15.14 -0.41 -16.17
N ARG A 85 16.25 -0.74 -16.83
CA ARG A 85 17.57 -0.88 -16.17
C ARG A 85 18.16 0.43 -15.63
N GLU A 86 17.63 1.56 -16.06
CA GLU A 86 18.04 2.90 -15.61
C GLU A 86 17.22 3.38 -14.40
N GLY A 87 16.26 2.57 -13.92
CA GLY A 87 15.39 2.93 -12.80
C GLY A 87 14.16 3.76 -13.18
N LYS A 88 13.87 3.92 -14.48
CA LYS A 88 12.69 4.66 -14.95
C LYS A 88 11.45 3.75 -15.00
N ALA A 89 10.44 4.09 -14.21
CA ALA A 89 9.13 3.46 -14.24
C ALA A 89 8.31 3.93 -15.46
N MET A 90 7.65 3.00 -16.15
CA MET A 90 6.84 3.26 -17.34
C MET A 90 5.65 2.29 -17.40
N LYS A 91 4.53 2.74 -17.97
CA LYS A 91 3.38 1.88 -18.25
C LYS A 91 3.77 0.77 -19.23
N VAL A 92 3.39 -0.46 -18.92
CA VAL A 92 3.66 -1.65 -19.73
C VAL A 92 2.76 -1.63 -20.96
N THR A 93 3.39 -1.84 -22.11
CA THR A 93 2.75 -1.96 -23.42
C THR A 93 3.42 -3.11 -24.17
N ASP A 94 2.79 -3.61 -25.24
CA ASP A 94 3.41 -4.64 -26.07
C ASP A 94 4.74 -4.21 -26.71
N VAL A 95 4.95 -2.90 -26.86
CA VAL A 95 6.16 -2.32 -27.46
C VAL A 95 7.34 -2.32 -26.48
N ASN A 96 7.09 -2.03 -25.20
CA ASN A 96 8.16 -1.83 -24.21
C ASN A 96 8.29 -2.96 -23.18
N LYS A 97 7.36 -3.92 -23.08
CA LYS A 97 7.36 -4.96 -22.03
C LYS A 97 8.68 -5.71 -21.86
N ASN A 98 9.40 -5.96 -22.97
CA ASN A 98 10.70 -6.65 -22.94
C ASN A 98 11.86 -5.79 -22.40
N GLN A 99 11.66 -4.48 -22.30
CA GLN A 99 12.63 -3.50 -21.79
C GLN A 99 12.40 -3.17 -20.31
N LEU A 100 11.24 -3.53 -19.78
CA LEU A 100 10.84 -3.30 -18.39
C LEU A 100 11.16 -4.54 -17.56
N THR A 101 12.38 -4.58 -17.01
CA THR A 101 12.95 -5.76 -16.36
C THR A 101 12.58 -5.93 -14.89
N PHE A 102 12.09 -4.87 -14.24
CA PHE A 102 11.80 -4.89 -12.80
C PHE A 102 10.37 -4.41 -12.55
N PRO A 103 9.74 -4.80 -11.43
CA PRO A 103 8.47 -4.22 -11.01
C PRO A 103 8.61 -2.71 -10.78
N ALA A 104 7.53 -1.97 -11.01
CA ALA A 104 7.43 -0.55 -10.64
C ALA A 104 6.52 -0.42 -9.41
N ASN A 105 7.07 0.19 -8.35
CA ASN A 105 6.35 0.41 -7.09
C ASN A 105 5.52 1.70 -7.18
N THR A 106 4.46 1.67 -7.98
CA THR A 106 3.48 2.76 -8.15
C THR A 106 2.14 2.45 -7.49
N SER A 107 2.09 1.49 -6.58
CA SER A 107 0.92 1.20 -5.75
C SER A 107 1.24 1.38 -4.28
N VAL A 108 0.22 1.56 -3.45
CA VAL A 108 0.31 1.55 -1.99
C VAL A 108 -0.49 0.35 -1.48
N ALA A 109 0.14 -0.55 -0.74
CA ALA A 109 -0.55 -1.65 -0.06
C ALA A 109 -0.76 -1.31 1.42
N ILE A 110 -2.00 -1.47 1.91
CA ILE A 110 -2.38 -1.29 3.31
C ILE A 110 -2.76 -2.66 3.89
N TYR A 111 -2.21 -2.99 5.06
CA TYR A 111 -2.27 -4.34 5.65
C TYR A 111 -3.39 -4.48 6.67
N PHE A 112 -4.11 -5.60 6.59
CA PHE A 112 -5.19 -5.95 7.49
C PHE A 112 -5.16 -7.43 7.89
N SER A 113 -5.50 -7.70 9.15
CA SER A 113 -5.65 -9.04 9.74
C SER A 113 -6.92 -9.78 9.29
N SER A 114 -7.90 -9.03 8.73
CA SER A 114 -9.14 -9.55 8.16
C SER A 114 -9.63 -8.63 7.03
N ILE A 115 -10.52 -9.15 6.17
CA ILE A 115 -11.09 -8.35 5.08
C ILE A 115 -11.93 -7.20 5.67
N PRO A 116 -11.63 -5.93 5.35
CA PRO A 116 -12.46 -4.80 5.77
C PRO A 116 -13.90 -4.94 5.25
N SER A 117 -14.88 -4.38 5.97
CA SER A 117 -16.28 -4.49 5.56
C SER A 117 -16.52 -3.87 4.17
N PRO A 118 -17.56 -4.28 3.42
CA PRO A 118 -17.87 -3.69 2.12
C PRO A 118 -18.07 -2.16 2.18
N GLN A 119 -18.64 -1.66 3.29
CA GLN A 119 -18.79 -0.23 3.52
C GLN A 119 -17.44 0.43 3.78
N ALA A 120 -16.57 -0.18 4.61
CA ALA A 120 -15.23 0.33 4.81
C ALA A 120 -14.42 0.36 3.51
N ILE A 121 -14.47 -0.69 2.69
CA ILE A 121 -13.81 -0.72 1.36
C ILE A 121 -14.31 0.41 0.48
N LYS A 122 -15.64 0.65 0.44
CA LYS A 122 -16.21 1.75 -0.33
C LYS A 122 -15.66 3.09 0.14
N THR A 123 -15.71 3.36 1.44
CA THR A 123 -15.23 4.63 1.99
C THR A 123 -13.72 4.81 1.80
N MET A 124 -12.91 3.75 1.96
CA MET A 124 -11.48 3.81 1.68
C MET A 124 -11.17 4.20 0.23
N LYS A 125 -11.92 3.67 -0.75
CA LYS A 125 -11.79 4.06 -2.16
C LYS A 125 -12.14 5.52 -2.38
N GLU A 126 -13.25 5.98 -1.80
CA GLU A 126 -13.69 7.37 -1.89
C GLU A 126 -12.63 8.32 -1.31
N ARG A 127 -12.11 8.02 -0.11
CA ARG A 127 -11.05 8.79 0.55
C ARG A 127 -9.76 8.83 -0.27
N ALA A 128 -9.35 7.70 -0.85
CA ALA A 128 -8.17 7.64 -1.70
C ALA A 128 -8.29 8.56 -2.93
N ILE A 129 -9.46 8.56 -3.57
CA ILE A 129 -9.75 9.43 -4.73
C ILE A 129 -9.77 10.91 -4.31
N THR A 130 -10.43 11.23 -3.21
CA THR A 130 -10.52 12.60 -2.70
C THR A 130 -9.13 13.17 -2.41
N VAL A 131 -8.32 12.50 -1.59
CA VAL A 131 -7.01 13.04 -1.18
C VAL A 131 -6.04 13.12 -2.35
N ALA A 132 -6.11 12.20 -3.32
CA ALA A 132 -5.32 12.27 -4.53
C ALA A 132 -5.68 13.51 -5.39
N SER A 133 -6.95 13.91 -5.40
CA SER A 133 -7.42 15.10 -6.11
C SER A 133 -7.09 16.42 -5.40
N GLU A 134 -7.03 16.40 -4.07
CA GLU A 134 -6.73 17.56 -3.23
C GLU A 134 -5.22 17.76 -3.02
N GLY A 135 -4.44 16.71 -3.24
CA GLY A 135 -3.01 16.65 -3.04
C GLY A 135 -2.64 16.00 -1.72
N ILE A 136 -1.68 15.08 -1.78
CA ILE A 136 -1.30 14.22 -0.67
C ILE A 136 -0.03 14.73 0.01
N GLY A 137 -0.09 14.80 1.34
CA GLY A 137 1.04 15.09 2.21
C GLY A 137 1.65 16.48 2.03
N ARG A 138 2.81 16.69 2.66
CA ARG A 138 3.46 18.02 2.72
C ARG A 138 3.96 18.53 1.38
N HIS A 139 4.26 17.62 0.45
CA HIS A 139 4.75 17.95 -0.87
C HIS A 139 3.64 18.18 -1.90
N ASN A 140 2.38 18.03 -1.50
CA ASN A 140 1.21 18.25 -2.33
C ASN A 140 1.30 17.46 -3.64
N VAL A 141 1.42 16.15 -3.51
CA VAL A 141 1.58 15.24 -4.65
C VAL A 141 0.20 14.81 -5.15
N PHE A 142 0.02 14.79 -6.48
CA PHE A 142 -1.28 14.52 -7.12
C PHE A 142 -1.20 13.26 -7.99
N PRO A 143 -1.17 12.05 -7.39
CA PRO A 143 -1.20 10.83 -8.17
C PRO A 143 -2.57 10.64 -8.85
N GLU A 144 -2.59 10.06 -10.05
CA GLU A 144 -3.82 9.53 -10.62
C GLU A 144 -4.15 8.17 -9.97
N ILE A 145 -5.36 8.02 -9.43
CA ILE A 145 -5.84 6.71 -8.96
C ILE A 145 -6.32 5.90 -10.16
N GLU A 146 -5.54 4.88 -10.54
CA GLU A 146 -5.86 4.03 -11.70
C GLU A 146 -6.76 2.85 -11.34
N GLY A 147 -6.79 2.45 -10.06
CA GLY A 147 -7.59 1.30 -9.64
C GLY A 147 -7.34 0.85 -8.21
N PHE A 148 -8.03 -0.21 -7.83
CA PHE A 148 -7.93 -0.83 -6.51
C PHE A 148 -7.87 -2.33 -6.63
N ARG A 149 -7.09 -2.98 -5.78
CA ARG A 149 -7.03 -4.44 -5.64
C ARG A 149 -7.22 -4.83 -4.18
N LEU A 150 -7.78 -6.01 -3.97
CA LEU A 150 -7.85 -6.65 -2.65
C LEU A 150 -7.17 -8.01 -2.79
N LEU A 151 -6.09 -8.21 -2.04
CA LEU A 151 -5.22 -9.38 -2.17
C LEU A 151 -5.13 -10.15 -0.85
N GLU A 152 -4.89 -11.45 -0.96
CA GLU A 152 -4.43 -12.28 0.15
C GLU A 152 -2.92 -12.50 0.03
N GLN A 153 -2.19 -12.38 1.14
CA GLN A 153 -0.78 -12.72 1.22
C GLN A 153 -0.61 -14.07 1.92
N HIS A 154 0.18 -14.96 1.31
CA HIS A 154 0.52 -16.28 1.87
C HIS A 154 2.04 -16.50 1.77
N THR A 155 2.67 -16.86 2.89
CA THR A 155 4.10 -17.14 3.00
C THR A 155 4.30 -18.65 3.19
N THR A 156 5.05 -19.26 2.27
CA THR A 156 5.36 -20.69 2.32
C THR A 156 6.85 -20.91 2.50
N TYR A 157 7.23 -21.80 3.41
CA TYR A 157 8.62 -22.19 3.64
C TYR A 157 8.86 -23.62 3.16
N ASN A 158 9.98 -23.84 2.49
CA ASN A 158 10.48 -25.17 2.17
C ASN A 158 11.69 -25.46 3.05
N GLU A 159 11.64 -26.56 3.81
CA GLU A 159 12.78 -27.00 4.61
C GLU A 159 13.89 -27.53 3.69
N LEU A 160 15.10 -26.98 3.84
CA LEU A 160 16.29 -27.43 3.12
C LEU A 160 17.13 -28.30 4.04
N LYS A 161 17.68 -29.40 3.51
CA LYS A 161 18.64 -30.21 4.26
C LYS A 161 19.93 -29.43 4.44
N MET A 162 20.35 -29.24 5.70
CA MET A 162 21.66 -28.69 6.00
C MET A 162 22.77 -29.62 5.48
N PRO A 163 23.85 -29.08 4.88
CA PRO A 163 25.01 -29.90 4.54
C PRO A 163 25.61 -30.47 5.84
N SER A 164 25.93 -31.76 5.84
CA SER A 164 26.63 -32.40 6.95
C SER A 164 28.02 -31.77 7.10
N SER A 165 28.31 -31.22 8.28
CA SER A 165 29.65 -30.76 8.65
C SER A 165 30.60 -31.96 8.65
N ASN A 166 31.60 -31.96 7.77
CA ASN A 166 32.77 -32.83 7.86
C ASN A 166 33.82 -32.21 8.78
#